data_AF-A0A9X0JB07-F1
#
_entry.id   AF-A0A9X0JB07-F1
#
_cell.length_a   1.000
_cell.length_b   1.000
_cell.length_c   1.000
_cell.angle_alpha   90.00
_cell.angle_beta   90.00
_cell.angle_gamma   90.00
#
_symmetry.space_group_name_H-M   'P 1'
#
loop_
_entity.id
_entity.type
_entity.pdbx_description
1 polymer ?
#
loop_
_entity_poly.entity_id
_entity_poly.type
_entity_poly.pdbx_seq_one_letter_code
_entity_poly.pdbx_strand_id
1 'polypeptide(L)'
;MDLVSFNQLSPEAAQTAIAHCVAIPGWQQALVAARPYADVAALQAEADRLAQFWQAAELEQALSAHPRIGDKVAGADKEATLSRSEQSAMQQTDGALQLAMLAGNQTYEQRFGRVFLIRAKGRSGEEMLAELQRRLNNDAASEQREALAQLREITLLRLKESIT
;
A
#
# COMPACT_ATOMS: atom_id res chain seq x y z
N MET A 1 11.59 -10.34 10.24
CA MET A 1 12.87 -10.94 9.79
C MET A 1 13.93 -9.92 10.06
N ASP A 2 15.06 -10.27 10.63
CA ASP A 2 16.12 -9.29 10.85
C ASP A 2 16.87 -8.94 9.55
N LEU A 3 17.48 -7.76 9.50
CA LEU A 3 18.19 -7.28 8.31
C LEU A 3 19.38 -8.17 7.92
N VAL A 4 20.11 -8.73 8.90
CA VAL A 4 21.27 -9.59 8.63
C VAL A 4 20.82 -10.83 7.86
N SER A 5 19.76 -11.48 8.34
CA SER A 5 19.12 -12.58 7.62
C SER A 5 18.66 -12.18 6.22
N PHE A 6 17.99 -11.02 6.08
CA PHE A 6 17.53 -10.53 4.78
C PHE A 6 18.69 -10.33 3.79
N ASN A 7 19.83 -9.81 4.24
CA ASN A 7 21.02 -9.61 3.40
C ASN A 7 21.64 -10.92 2.89
N GLN A 8 21.41 -12.05 3.58
CA GLN A 8 22.01 -13.35 3.24
C GLN A 8 21.11 -14.24 2.37
N LEU A 9 19.83 -13.89 2.19
CA LEU A 9 18.91 -14.67 1.36
C LEU A 9 19.31 -14.68 -0.12
N SER A 10 18.99 -15.77 -0.82
CA SER A 10 19.02 -15.78 -2.29
C SER A 10 18.12 -14.68 -2.85
N PRO A 11 18.37 -14.17 -4.08
CA PRO A 11 17.52 -13.15 -4.68
C PRO A 11 16.04 -13.51 -4.71
N GLU A 12 15.70 -14.77 -4.98
CA GLU A 12 14.32 -15.27 -5.07
C GLU A 12 13.66 -15.31 -3.69
N ALA A 13 14.38 -15.80 -2.67
CA ALA A 13 13.89 -15.86 -1.31
C ALA A 13 13.69 -14.46 -0.72
N ALA A 14 14.61 -13.53 -1.03
CA ALA A 14 14.51 -12.13 -0.61
C ALA A 14 13.33 -11.40 -1.26
N GLN A 15 13.09 -11.61 -2.57
CA GLN A 15 11.92 -11.04 -3.24
C GLN A 15 10.62 -11.56 -2.63
N THR A 16 10.54 -12.88 -2.39
CA THR A 16 9.40 -13.51 -1.70
C THR A 16 9.18 -12.90 -0.32
N ALA A 17 10.25 -12.63 0.43
CA ALA A 17 10.18 -12.08 1.77
C ALA A 17 9.61 -10.65 1.85
N ILE A 18 9.61 -9.90 0.74
CA ILE A 18 9.07 -8.53 0.65
C ILE A 18 7.85 -8.42 -0.27
N ALA A 19 7.40 -9.52 -0.89
CA ALA A 19 6.35 -9.51 -1.90
C ALA A 19 5.03 -8.88 -1.41
N HIS A 20 4.70 -9.07 -0.12
CA HIS A 20 3.50 -8.50 0.50
C HIS A 20 3.57 -6.98 0.73
N CYS A 21 4.74 -6.34 0.53
CA CYS A 21 4.88 -4.89 0.71
C CYS A 21 4.22 -4.12 -0.43
N VAL A 22 4.35 -4.61 -1.66
CA VAL A 22 3.73 -4.03 -2.86
C VAL A 22 3.81 -5.01 -4.03
N ALA A 23 2.77 -5.11 -4.86
CA ALA A 23 2.73 -5.98 -6.03
C ALA A 23 3.44 -5.37 -7.27
N ILE A 24 4.67 -4.84 -7.08
CA ILE A 24 5.50 -4.29 -8.17
C ILE A 24 6.83 -5.08 -8.22
N PRO A 25 6.94 -6.14 -9.06
CA PRO A 25 8.13 -6.99 -9.14
C PRO A 25 9.40 -6.22 -9.48
N GLY A 26 9.32 -5.20 -10.34
CA GLY A 26 10.49 -4.39 -10.70
C GLY A 26 11.10 -3.66 -9.49
N TRP A 27 10.26 -3.14 -8.60
CA TRP A 27 10.72 -2.51 -7.36
C TRP A 27 11.30 -3.53 -6.39
N GLN A 28 10.66 -4.69 -6.23
CA GLN A 28 11.14 -5.78 -5.37
C GLN A 28 12.53 -6.26 -5.83
N GLN A 29 12.70 -6.50 -7.13
CA GLN A 29 13.97 -6.92 -7.73
C GLN A 29 15.06 -5.89 -7.52
N ALA A 30 14.78 -4.60 -7.77
CA ALA A 30 15.74 -3.53 -7.58
C ALA A 30 16.20 -3.42 -6.11
N LEU A 31 15.26 -3.47 -5.16
CA LEU A 31 15.58 -3.43 -3.73
C LEU A 31 16.39 -4.65 -3.28
N VAL A 32 16.09 -5.83 -3.82
CA VAL A 32 16.85 -7.05 -3.53
C VAL A 32 18.26 -7.00 -4.13
N ALA A 33 18.43 -6.43 -5.32
CA ALA A 33 19.71 -6.32 -6.00
C ALA A 33 20.67 -5.32 -5.34
N ALA A 34 20.15 -4.33 -4.60
CA ALA A 34 20.95 -3.33 -3.89
C ALA A 34 21.46 -3.79 -2.50
N ARG A 35 21.19 -5.04 -2.10
CA ARG A 35 21.79 -5.66 -0.91
C ARG A 35 23.31 -5.86 -1.07
N PRO A 36 24.09 -5.88 0.02
CA PRO A 36 23.66 -5.78 1.41
C PRO A 36 23.44 -4.33 1.88
N TYR A 37 22.45 -4.13 2.74
CA TYR A 37 22.23 -2.86 3.44
C TYR A 37 22.98 -2.81 4.76
N ALA A 38 23.53 -1.63 5.11
CA ALA A 38 24.25 -1.42 6.35
C ALA A 38 23.33 -1.45 7.59
N ASP A 39 22.14 -0.85 7.48
CA ASP A 39 21.12 -0.82 8.52
C ASP A 39 19.72 -0.69 7.92
N VAL A 40 18.69 -0.75 8.77
CA VAL A 40 17.28 -0.66 8.33
C VAL A 40 16.96 0.72 7.74
N ALA A 41 17.66 1.77 8.17
CA ALA A 41 17.47 3.11 7.64
C ALA A 41 17.95 3.22 6.18
N ALA A 42 19.09 2.59 5.85
CA ALA A 42 19.60 2.49 4.49
C ALA A 42 18.66 1.68 3.59
N LEU A 43 18.11 0.56 4.09
CA LEU A 43 17.08 -0.20 3.39
C LEU A 43 15.82 0.66 3.10
N GLN A 44 15.33 1.39 4.10
CA GLN A 44 14.15 2.26 3.96
C GLN A 44 14.40 3.42 2.99
N ALA A 45 15.58 4.04 3.04
CA ALA A 45 15.95 5.12 2.14
C ALA A 45 16.02 4.65 0.68
N GLU A 46 16.60 3.47 0.42
CA GLU A 46 16.65 2.93 -0.94
C GLU A 46 15.26 2.50 -1.43
N ALA A 47 14.45 1.90 -0.56
CA ALA A 47 13.05 1.58 -0.83
C ALA A 47 12.24 2.82 -1.25
N ASP A 48 12.38 3.92 -0.51
CA ASP A 48 11.70 5.19 -0.80
C ASP A 48 12.20 5.78 -2.12
N ARG A 49 13.53 5.81 -2.32
CA ARG A 49 14.17 6.30 -3.55
C ARG A 49 13.65 5.58 -4.78
N LEU A 50 13.58 4.25 -4.75
CA LEU A 50 13.07 3.44 -5.86
C LEU A 50 11.58 3.70 -6.13
N ALA A 51 10.79 3.96 -5.08
CA ALA A 51 9.37 4.25 -5.21
C ALA A 51 9.07 5.66 -5.76
N GLN A 52 10.02 6.62 -5.69
CA GLN A 52 9.84 7.96 -6.28
C GLN A 52 9.59 7.95 -7.78
N PHE A 53 10.03 6.89 -8.47
CA PHE A 53 9.96 6.79 -9.93
C PHE A 53 8.69 6.13 -10.44
N TRP A 54 7.80 5.68 -9.56
CA TRP A 54 6.55 5.04 -9.95
C TRP A 54 5.63 5.99 -10.72
N GLN A 55 4.94 5.44 -11.70
CA GLN A 55 3.99 6.12 -12.56
C GLN A 55 2.66 5.36 -12.59
N ALA A 56 1.82 5.67 -13.58
CA ALA A 56 0.50 5.05 -13.73
C ALA A 56 0.57 3.52 -13.81
N ALA A 57 1.55 2.97 -14.54
CA ALA A 57 1.70 1.53 -14.73
C ALA A 57 1.98 0.81 -13.40
N GLU A 58 2.91 1.32 -12.59
CA GLU A 58 3.20 0.75 -11.28
C GLU A 58 2.01 0.87 -10.32
N LEU A 59 1.29 2.00 -10.37
CA LEU A 59 0.06 2.17 -9.60
C LEU A 59 -0.97 1.09 -9.98
N GLU A 60 -1.27 0.92 -11.27
CA GLU A 60 -2.23 -0.09 -11.74
C GLU A 60 -1.80 -1.51 -11.37
N GLN A 61 -0.50 -1.81 -11.50
CA GLN A 61 0.04 -3.11 -11.13
C GLN A 61 -0.13 -3.38 -9.64
N ALA A 62 0.22 -2.41 -8.79
CA ALA A 62 0.05 -2.54 -7.34
C ALA A 62 -1.42 -2.74 -6.96
N LEU A 63 -2.32 -1.94 -7.54
CA LEU A 63 -3.75 -1.94 -7.19
C LEU A 63 -4.45 -3.27 -7.50
N SER A 64 -3.90 -4.12 -8.37
CA SER A 64 -4.43 -5.46 -8.63
C SER A 64 -4.48 -6.35 -7.38
N ALA A 65 -3.67 -6.06 -6.37
CA ALA A 65 -3.61 -6.78 -5.10
C ALA A 65 -4.29 -6.05 -3.93
N HIS A 66 -4.75 -4.80 -4.12
CA HIS A 66 -5.33 -4.01 -3.04
C HIS A 66 -6.85 -4.19 -2.89
N PRO A 67 -7.35 -4.62 -1.72
CA PRO A 67 -8.79 -4.62 -1.44
C PRO A 67 -9.31 -3.17 -1.26
N ARG A 68 -10.61 -2.97 -1.49
CA ARG A 68 -11.25 -1.68 -1.19
C ARG A 68 -11.27 -1.44 0.31
N ILE A 69 -11.23 -0.17 0.71
CA ILE A 69 -11.46 0.22 2.10
C ILE A 69 -12.91 -0.12 2.49
N GLY A 70 -13.07 -0.93 3.52
CA GLY A 70 -14.36 -1.40 4.01
C GLY A 70 -14.74 -2.81 3.55
N ASP A 71 -14.06 -3.38 2.54
CA ASP A 71 -14.31 -4.75 2.11
C ASP A 71 -13.75 -5.76 3.13
N LYS A 72 -14.43 -6.91 3.25
CA LYS A 72 -13.94 -8.03 4.03
C LYS A 72 -12.77 -8.70 3.29
N VAL A 73 -11.57 -8.55 3.84
CA VAL A 73 -10.36 -9.20 3.30
C VAL A 73 -10.29 -10.66 3.76
N ALA A 74 -10.53 -11.58 2.82
CA ALA A 74 -10.40 -13.02 3.02
C ALA A 74 -8.93 -13.48 2.90
N GLY A 75 -8.61 -14.68 3.39
CA GLY A 75 -7.27 -15.27 3.31
C GLY A 75 -6.42 -15.10 4.56
N ALA A 76 -5.42 -15.97 4.70
CA ALA A 76 -4.52 -16.04 5.86
C ALA A 76 -3.06 -15.66 5.51
N ASP A 77 -2.80 -15.26 4.26
CA ASP A 77 -1.48 -14.77 3.88
C ASP A 77 -1.14 -13.44 4.57
N LYS A 78 0.12 -13.04 4.42
CA LYS A 78 0.67 -11.86 5.10
C LYS A 78 0.04 -10.57 4.58
N GLU A 79 -0.27 -10.50 3.29
CA GLU A 79 -0.91 -9.33 2.67
C GLU A 79 -2.35 -9.13 3.18
N ALA A 80 -3.14 -10.20 3.26
CA ALA A 80 -4.49 -10.18 3.81
C ALA A 80 -4.47 -9.78 5.29
N THR A 81 -3.49 -10.28 6.06
CA THR A 81 -3.32 -9.94 7.47
C THR A 81 -2.97 -8.46 7.67
N LEU A 82 -2.03 -7.93 6.88
CA LEU A 82 -1.68 -6.50 6.90
C LEU A 82 -2.87 -5.63 6.50
N SER A 83 -3.54 -5.97 5.40
CA SER A 83 -4.69 -5.20 4.91
C SER A 83 -5.84 -5.15 5.92
N ARG A 84 -6.11 -6.22 6.67
CA ARG A 84 -7.09 -6.21 7.79
C ARG A 84 -6.66 -5.30 8.92
N SER A 85 -5.39 -5.37 9.33
CA SER A 85 -4.84 -4.57 10.41
C SER A 85 -4.90 -3.07 10.06
N GLU A 86 -4.47 -2.72 8.85
CA GLU A 86 -4.41 -1.36 8.33
C GLU A 86 -5.78 -0.68 8.30
N GLN A 87 -6.84 -1.37 7.84
CA GLN A 87 -8.18 -0.81 7.72
C GLN A 87 -9.12 -1.17 8.88
N SER A 88 -8.59 -1.69 9.98
CA SER A 88 -9.38 -2.15 11.14
C SER A 88 -10.34 -1.08 11.67
N ALA A 89 -9.93 0.19 11.67
CA ALA A 89 -10.78 1.31 12.10
C ALA A 89 -12.08 1.42 11.28
N MET A 90 -12.03 1.18 9.97
CA MET A 90 -13.22 1.23 9.10
C MET A 90 -14.21 0.10 9.40
N GLN A 91 -13.69 -1.08 9.75
CA GLN A 91 -14.51 -2.25 10.06
C GLN A 91 -15.28 -2.11 11.38
N GLN A 92 -14.84 -1.19 12.26
CA GLN A 92 -15.47 -0.94 13.56
C GLN A 92 -16.43 0.25 13.55
N THR A 93 -16.57 0.97 12.43
CA THR A 93 -17.49 2.12 12.37
C THR A 93 -18.94 1.71 12.16
N ASP A 94 -19.86 2.64 12.39
CA ASP A 94 -21.28 2.43 12.20
C ASP A 94 -21.66 2.14 10.74
N GLY A 95 -22.87 1.59 10.56
CA GLY A 95 -23.36 1.19 9.25
C GLY A 95 -23.57 2.36 8.28
N ALA A 96 -23.80 3.58 8.78
CA ALA A 96 -23.99 4.75 7.92
C ALA A 96 -22.67 5.16 7.28
N LEU A 97 -21.57 5.16 8.05
CA LEU A 97 -20.25 5.46 7.53
C LEU A 97 -19.75 4.38 6.57
N GLN A 98 -20.00 3.11 6.87
CA GLN A 98 -19.68 1.99 5.96
C GLN A 98 -20.41 2.12 4.62
N LEU A 99 -21.70 2.47 4.64
CA LEU A 99 -22.48 2.71 3.42
C LEU A 99 -21.95 3.93 2.64
N ALA A 100 -21.55 5.00 3.33
CA ALA A 100 -20.97 6.18 2.71
C ALA A 100 -19.60 5.87 2.05
N MET A 101 -18.76 5.06 2.70
CA MET A 101 -17.50 4.58 2.15
C MET A 101 -17.74 3.71 0.90
N LEU A 102 -18.71 2.79 0.95
CA LEU A 102 -19.09 1.97 -0.21
C LEU A 102 -19.53 2.83 -1.40
N ALA A 103 -20.43 3.78 -1.18
CA ALA A 103 -20.91 4.69 -2.23
C ALA A 103 -19.78 5.57 -2.78
N GLY A 104 -18.89 6.04 -1.91
CA GLY A 104 -17.71 6.82 -2.30
C GLY A 104 -16.75 6.01 -3.16
N ASN A 105 -16.46 4.76 -2.79
CA ASN A 105 -15.60 3.85 -3.57
C ASN A 105 -16.16 3.64 -4.99
N GLN A 106 -17.47 3.37 -5.11
CA GLN A 106 -18.14 3.22 -6.40
C GLN A 106 -18.00 4.48 -7.26
N THR A 107 -18.23 5.65 -6.67
CA THR A 107 -18.08 6.94 -7.36
C THR A 107 -16.63 7.17 -7.81
N TYR A 108 -15.67 6.82 -6.96
CA TYR A 108 -14.24 6.97 -7.25
C TYR A 108 -13.81 6.05 -8.39
N GLU A 109 -14.24 4.79 -8.38
CA GLU A 109 -13.96 3.82 -9.45
C GLU A 109 -14.56 4.26 -10.79
N GLN A 110 -15.80 4.77 -10.80
CA GLN A 110 -16.42 5.30 -12.01
C GLN A 110 -15.65 6.50 -12.58
N ARG A 111 -15.10 7.36 -11.71
CA ARG A 111 -14.38 8.57 -12.13
C ARG A 111 -12.94 8.31 -12.58
N PHE A 112 -12.20 7.48 -11.84
CA PHE A 112 -10.76 7.32 -12.01
C PHE A 112 -10.35 5.94 -12.55
N GLY A 113 -11.30 5.00 -12.72
CA GLY A 113 -11.06 3.68 -13.30
C GLY A 113 -10.23 2.73 -12.42
N ARG A 114 -10.11 3.01 -11.12
CA ARG A 114 -9.29 2.24 -10.18
C ARG A 114 -9.85 2.33 -8.76
N VAL A 115 -9.49 1.39 -7.90
CA VAL A 115 -9.90 1.41 -6.48
C VAL A 115 -9.30 2.61 -5.75
N PHE A 116 -10.01 3.11 -4.73
CA PHE A 116 -9.50 4.14 -3.84
C PHE A 116 -8.40 3.58 -2.93
N LEU A 117 -7.22 4.20 -2.98
CA LEU A 117 -6.05 3.80 -2.19
C LEU A 117 -5.68 4.88 -1.19
N ILE A 118 -5.53 4.50 0.07
CA ILE A 118 -5.09 5.38 1.16
C ILE A 118 -4.32 4.58 2.21
N ARG A 119 -3.30 5.17 2.85
CA ARG A 119 -2.60 4.57 4.01
C ARG A 119 -3.54 4.53 5.21
N ALA A 120 -4.28 3.44 5.38
CA ALA A 120 -5.33 3.37 6.39
C ALA A 120 -4.80 3.34 7.84
N LYS A 121 -3.60 2.77 8.07
CA LYS A 121 -3.05 2.62 9.42
C LYS A 121 -2.99 3.95 10.15
N GLY A 122 -3.68 4.04 11.30
CA GLY A 122 -3.70 5.24 12.15
C GLY A 122 -4.69 6.33 11.70
N ARG A 123 -5.54 6.06 10.71
CA ARG A 123 -6.67 6.93 10.34
C ARG A 123 -7.99 6.36 10.88
N SER A 124 -8.91 7.24 11.27
CA SER A 124 -10.29 6.86 11.59
C SER A 124 -11.10 6.57 10.30
N GLY A 125 -12.27 5.95 10.45
CA GLY A 125 -13.20 5.77 9.33
C GLY A 125 -13.60 7.10 8.71
N GLU A 126 -13.87 8.11 9.54
CA GLU A 126 -14.30 9.45 9.15
C GLU A 126 -13.19 10.18 8.39
N GLU A 127 -11.94 10.08 8.85
CA GLU A 127 -10.78 10.63 8.14
C GLU A 127 -10.61 9.96 6.76
N MET A 128 -10.77 8.64 6.67
CA MET A 128 -10.70 7.94 5.39
C MET A 128 -11.82 8.37 4.43
N LEU A 129 -13.05 8.51 4.92
CA LEU A 129 -14.18 8.99 4.12
C LEU A 129 -13.98 10.44 3.68
N ALA A 130 -13.48 11.30 4.57
CA ALA A 130 -13.19 12.70 4.25
C ALA A 130 -12.13 12.82 3.15
N GLU A 131 -11.07 12.00 3.21
CA GLU A 131 -10.06 11.97 2.15
C GLU A 131 -10.62 11.47 0.82
N LEU A 132 -11.47 10.43 0.84
CA LEU A 132 -12.15 9.95 -0.35
C LEU A 132 -13.01 11.05 -0.99
N GLN A 133 -13.82 11.74 -0.19
CA GLN A 133 -14.67 12.84 -0.65
C GLN A 133 -13.85 14.02 -1.17
N ARG A 134 -12.76 14.38 -0.51
CA ARG A 134 -11.86 15.44 -0.96
C ARG A 134 -11.24 15.09 -2.31
N ARG A 135 -10.69 13.88 -2.44
CA ARG A 135 -9.98 13.39 -3.64
C ARG A 135 -10.89 13.17 -4.84
N LEU A 136 -12.18 12.93 -4.63
CA LEU A 136 -13.17 12.95 -5.72
C LEU A 136 -13.22 14.30 -6.47
N ASN A 137 -12.75 15.40 -5.86
CA ASN A 137 -12.68 16.72 -6.50
C ASN A 137 -11.38 16.95 -7.28
N ASN A 138 -10.41 16.03 -7.18
CA ASN A 138 -9.15 16.14 -7.92
C ASN A 138 -9.38 15.98 -9.43
N ASP A 139 -8.50 16.60 -10.22
CA ASP A 139 -8.26 16.18 -11.60
C ASP A 139 -7.47 14.86 -11.63
N ALA A 140 -7.48 14.18 -12.78
CA ALA A 140 -6.87 12.85 -12.92
C ALA A 140 -5.36 12.83 -12.63
N ALA A 141 -4.63 13.89 -12.99
CA ALA A 141 -3.18 13.95 -12.80
C ALA A 141 -2.82 14.19 -11.33
N SER A 142 -3.57 15.08 -10.66
CA SER A 142 -3.46 15.33 -9.22
C SER A 142 -3.81 14.09 -8.42
N GLU A 143 -4.87 13.38 -8.80
CA GLU A 143 -5.25 12.14 -8.13
C GLU A 143 -4.22 11.04 -8.30
N GLN A 144 -3.66 10.86 -9.50
CA GLN A 144 -2.62 9.86 -9.72
C GLN A 144 -1.38 10.12 -8.86
N ARG A 145 -0.92 11.38 -8.78
CA ARG A 145 0.22 11.76 -7.93
C ARG A 145 -0.06 11.44 -6.46
N GLU A 146 -1.27 11.73 -5.99
CA GLU A 146 -1.64 11.49 -4.61
C GLU A 146 -1.79 9.99 -4.30
N ALA A 147 -2.41 9.22 -5.18
CA ALA A 147 -2.52 7.77 -5.05
C ALA A 147 -1.14 7.09 -5.00
N LEU A 148 -0.19 7.54 -5.84
CA LEU A 148 1.20 7.08 -5.79
C LEU A 148 1.89 7.41 -4.46
N ALA A 149 1.66 8.61 -3.91
CA ALA A 149 2.19 8.97 -2.60
C ALA A 149 1.62 8.08 -1.50
N GLN A 150 0.32 7.78 -1.53
CA GLN A 150 -0.31 6.84 -0.59
C GLN A 150 0.22 5.42 -0.75
N LEU A 151 0.42 4.94 -1.98
CA LEU A 151 1.03 3.62 -2.24
C LEU A 151 2.42 3.53 -1.62
N ARG A 152 3.25 4.55 -1.83
CA ARG A 152 4.60 4.63 -1.27
C ARG A 152 4.58 4.58 0.27
N GLU A 153 3.71 5.35 0.91
CA GLU A 153 3.55 5.31 2.37
C GLU A 153 3.20 3.89 2.87
N ILE A 154 2.27 3.20 2.20
CA ILE A 154 1.87 1.82 2.55
C ILE A 154 3.06 0.87 2.40
N THR A 155 3.75 0.91 1.25
CA THR A 155 4.89 0.04 0.97
C THR A 155 6.00 0.18 2.01
N LEU A 156 6.39 1.42 2.33
CA LEU A 156 7.45 1.68 3.30
C LEU A 156 7.07 1.23 4.71
N LEU A 157 5.83 1.47 5.11
CA LEU A 157 5.29 1.02 6.39
C LEU A 157 5.33 -0.51 6.50
N ARG A 158 4.83 -1.22 5.48
CA ARG A 158 4.85 -2.70 5.44
C ARG A 158 6.27 -3.25 5.45
N LEU A 159 7.20 -2.61 4.74
CA LEU A 159 8.61 -2.99 4.75
C LEU A 159 9.23 -2.81 6.14
N LYS A 160 8.97 -1.68 6.80
CA LYS A 160 9.46 -1.36 8.15
C LYS A 160 8.95 -2.36 9.20
N GLU A 161 7.73 -2.85 9.04
CA GLU A 161 7.14 -3.86 9.92
C GLU A 161 7.64 -5.28 9.62
N SER A 162 8.25 -5.49 8.46
CA SER A 162 8.69 -6.82 8.00
C SER A 162 10.16 -7.09 8.27
N ILE A 163 10.99 -6.06 8.15
CA ILE A 163 12.44 -6.13 8.31
C ILE A 163 12.88 -5.26 9.50
N THR A 164 13.55 -5.89 10.47
CA THR A 164 13.96 -5.27 11.75
C THR A 164 15.46 -5.26 11.94
#